data_AF-A0A4Y9Q2P5-F1
#
_entry.id   AF-A0A4Y9Q2P5-F1
#
_cell.length_a   1.000
_cell.length_b   1.000
_cell.length_c   1.000
_cell.angle_alpha   90.00
_cell.angle_beta   90.00
_cell.angle_gamma   90.00
#
_symmetry.space_group_name_H-M   'P 1'
#
loop_
_entity.id
_entity.type
_entity.pdbx_description
1 polymer ?
#
loop_
_entity_poly.entity_id
_entity_poly.type
_entity_poly.pdbx_seq_one_letter_code
_entity_poly.pdbx_strand_id
1 'polypeptide(L)'
;MTTDHEMSANGDRGLTPADLHNVRFTRASMMRPGYVDSEVDRVLSRVAEELGRLYAEKAALRDHVRSLQAQVDGVVIPDAPSDQAVRILSAAQQTADNYVAEAEEFSRQMTSEARTTYEEEIRQARENAGAIIQAAQEAAARMTPGTPEAGDRNVEELQEQVAYLKAFGQATRTQLRSYLEALLAGVENEWGRADPAALPPGRMRPPAQRDGTSTTTFVGNTAGEMPAEDAENGLPATAGADRSS
;
A
#
# COMPACT_ATOMS: atom_id res chain seq x y z
N MET A 1 47.14 18.02 -73.66
CA MET A 1 47.95 16.79 -73.60
C MET A 1 47.85 16.26 -72.19
N THR A 2 47.02 15.24 -72.05
CA THR A 2 46.80 14.44 -70.85
C THR A 2 48.05 13.61 -70.58
N THR A 3 48.58 13.70 -69.37
CA THR A 3 49.46 12.66 -68.82
C THR A 3 48.97 12.39 -67.42
N ASP A 4 48.22 11.31 -67.34
CA ASP A 4 47.68 10.70 -66.15
C ASP A 4 48.74 10.52 -65.07
N HIS A 5 48.42 11.03 -63.89
CA HIS A 5 49.12 10.75 -62.65
C HIS A 5 48.64 9.39 -62.11
N GLU A 6 48.95 8.29 -62.82
CA GLU A 6 48.69 6.91 -62.38
C GLU A 6 49.87 6.31 -61.58
N MET A 7 50.41 7.04 -60.61
CA MET A 7 51.40 6.47 -59.69
C MET A 7 51.00 6.74 -58.24
N SER A 8 50.70 5.64 -57.54
CA SER A 8 50.53 5.49 -56.08
C SER A 8 49.10 5.53 -55.53
N ALA A 9 48.21 4.69 -56.05
CA ALA A 9 46.98 4.27 -55.35
C ALA A 9 47.12 2.90 -54.62
N ASN A 10 48.34 2.38 -54.45
CA ASN A 10 48.57 1.05 -53.86
C ASN A 10 49.33 1.08 -52.53
N GLY A 11 49.72 2.25 -52.02
CA GLY A 11 50.44 2.39 -50.75
C GLY A 11 49.54 2.46 -49.51
N ASP A 12 48.23 2.66 -49.68
CA ASP A 12 47.27 2.88 -48.58
C ASP A 12 46.24 1.74 -48.41
N ARG A 13 46.30 0.73 -49.29
CA ARG A 13 45.61 -0.55 -49.06
C ARG A 13 46.52 -1.39 -48.18
N GLY A 14 46.31 -1.31 -46.87
CA GLY A 14 46.97 -2.19 -45.90
C GLY A 14 46.92 -3.64 -46.37
N LEU A 15 48.00 -4.38 -46.09
CA LEU A 15 48.18 -5.78 -46.48
C LEU A 15 46.88 -6.56 -46.24
N THR A 16 46.38 -7.26 -47.26
CA THR A 16 45.27 -8.19 -47.07
C THR A 16 45.81 -9.60 -46.76
N PRO A 17 45.02 -10.47 -46.11
CA PRO A 17 45.39 -11.86 -45.90
C PRO A 17 45.76 -12.59 -47.20
N ALA A 18 45.10 -12.24 -48.31
CA ALA A 18 45.37 -12.81 -49.63
C ALA A 18 46.72 -12.31 -50.19
N ASP A 19 47.11 -11.07 -49.90
CA ASP A 19 48.40 -10.54 -50.32
C ASP A 19 49.55 -11.29 -49.65
N LEU A 20 49.41 -11.63 -48.36
CA LEU A 20 50.40 -12.39 -47.59
C LEU A 20 50.60 -13.82 -48.13
N HIS A 21 49.53 -14.47 -48.60
CA HIS A 21 49.63 -15.80 -49.21
C HIS A 21 50.30 -15.80 -50.59
N ASN A 22 50.31 -14.65 -51.28
CA ASN A 22 50.90 -14.51 -52.61
C ASN A 22 52.33 -13.95 -52.57
N VAL A 23 52.86 -13.61 -51.38
CA VAL A 23 54.23 -13.13 -51.23
C VAL A 23 55.21 -14.25 -51.58
N ARG A 24 56.12 -13.98 -52.52
CA ARG A 24 57.23 -14.87 -52.87
C ARG A 24 58.55 -14.23 -52.48
N PHE A 25 59.30 -14.88 -51.61
CA PHE A 25 60.66 -14.46 -51.26
C PHE A 25 61.67 -14.98 -52.28
N THR A 26 62.75 -14.22 -52.47
CA THR A 26 63.89 -14.68 -53.27
C THR A 26 64.70 -15.69 -52.47
N ARG A 27 65.12 -16.79 -53.12
CA ARG A 27 65.89 -17.85 -52.44
C ARG A 27 67.28 -17.36 -52.05
N ALA A 28 67.74 -17.82 -50.88
CA ALA A 28 69.07 -17.51 -50.37
C ALA A 28 70.17 -18.02 -51.32
N SER A 29 71.19 -17.18 -51.55
CA SER A 29 72.36 -17.51 -52.37
C SER A 29 73.46 -18.17 -51.51
N MET A 30 74.31 -19.01 -52.12
CA MET A 30 75.32 -19.87 -51.47
C MET A 30 76.24 -19.15 -50.45
N MET A 31 76.43 -17.83 -50.57
CA MET A 31 77.29 -17.01 -49.70
C MET A 31 76.60 -16.45 -48.42
N ARG A 32 75.27 -16.53 -48.30
CA ARG A 32 74.54 -16.10 -47.10
C ARG A 32 73.42 -17.10 -46.78
N PRO A 33 73.46 -17.79 -45.63
CA PRO A 33 72.32 -18.58 -45.16
C PRO A 33 71.11 -17.65 -45.02
N GLY A 34 70.00 -17.97 -45.69
CA GLY A 34 68.73 -17.26 -45.52
C GLY A 34 67.79 -18.01 -44.59
N TYR A 35 66.59 -17.47 -44.40
CA TYR A 35 65.52 -18.14 -43.65
C TYR A 35 65.11 -19.44 -44.34
N VAL A 36 64.61 -20.39 -43.55
CA VAL A 36 64.08 -21.66 -44.07
C VAL A 36 62.71 -21.41 -44.67
N ASP A 37 62.55 -21.66 -45.97
CA ASP A 37 61.30 -21.43 -46.72
C ASP A 37 60.06 -21.99 -45.99
N SER A 38 60.13 -23.23 -45.48
CA SER A 38 59.01 -23.86 -44.76
C SER A 38 58.66 -23.20 -43.42
N GLU A 39 59.62 -22.57 -42.74
CA GLU A 39 59.36 -21.83 -41.50
C GLU A 39 58.69 -20.50 -41.80
N VAL A 40 59.15 -19.82 -42.85
CA VAL A 40 58.58 -18.58 -43.34
C VAL A 40 57.14 -18.80 -43.81
N ASP A 41 56.87 -19.87 -44.56
CA ASP A 41 55.52 -20.21 -45.03
C ASP A 41 54.54 -20.48 -43.87
N ARG A 42 55.01 -21.12 -42.78
CA ARG A 42 54.22 -21.32 -41.56
C ARG A 42 53.88 -20.00 -40.87
N VAL A 43 54.85 -19.10 -40.76
CA VAL A 43 54.64 -17.78 -40.16
C VAL A 43 53.70 -16.94 -41.03
N LEU A 44 53.90 -16.90 -42.35
CA LEU A 44 53.00 -16.19 -43.27
C LEU A 44 51.57 -16.69 -43.17
N SER A 45 51.37 -18.02 -43.13
CA SER A 45 50.04 -18.61 -42.97
C SER A 45 49.39 -18.20 -41.65
N ARG A 46 50.15 -18.18 -40.55
CA ARG A 46 49.64 -17.74 -39.25
C ARG A 46 49.30 -16.26 -39.21
N VAL A 47 50.14 -15.42 -39.81
CA VAL A 47 49.89 -13.96 -39.87
C VAL A 47 48.69 -13.68 -40.77
N ALA A 48 48.53 -14.38 -41.89
CA ALA A 48 47.37 -14.24 -42.77
C ALA A 48 46.06 -14.63 -42.04
N GLU A 49 46.07 -15.70 -41.26
CA GLU A 49 44.93 -16.12 -40.44
C GLU A 49 44.55 -15.05 -39.39
N GLU A 50 45.52 -14.57 -38.62
CA GLU A 50 45.28 -13.54 -37.58
C GLU A 50 44.86 -12.20 -38.20
N LEU A 51 45.42 -11.84 -39.35
CA LEU A 51 45.00 -10.65 -40.09
C LEU A 51 43.55 -10.81 -40.57
N GLY A 52 43.17 -11.98 -41.07
CA GLY A 52 41.78 -12.29 -41.43
C GLY A 52 40.83 -12.14 -40.24
N ARG A 53 41.22 -12.68 -39.08
CA ARG A 53 40.47 -12.54 -37.81
C ARG A 53 40.32 -11.08 -37.41
N LEU A 54 41.40 -10.30 -37.41
CA LEU A 54 41.37 -8.88 -37.04
C LEU A 54 40.50 -8.05 -37.99
N TYR A 55 40.51 -8.35 -39.29
CA TYR A 55 39.63 -7.68 -40.25
C TYR A 55 38.15 -8.00 -40.00
N ALA A 56 37.83 -9.26 -39.70
CA ALA A 56 36.47 -9.68 -39.37
C ALA A 56 35.97 -9.03 -38.06
N GLU A 57 36.82 -9.00 -37.03
CA GLU A 57 36.52 -8.33 -35.76
C GLU A 57 36.33 -6.82 -35.94
N LYS A 58 37.20 -6.17 -36.71
CA LYS A 58 37.06 -4.75 -37.05
C LYS A 58 35.77 -4.45 -37.81
N ALA A 59 35.35 -5.35 -38.71
CA ALA A 59 34.07 -5.22 -39.41
C ALA A 59 32.89 -5.31 -38.43
N ALA A 60 32.89 -6.32 -37.56
CA ALA A 60 31.86 -6.50 -36.54
C ALA A 60 31.78 -5.31 -35.56
N LEU A 61 32.92 -4.78 -35.11
CA LEU A 61 32.96 -3.58 -34.25
C LEU A 61 32.39 -2.35 -34.96
N ARG A 62 32.71 -2.16 -36.25
CA ARG A 62 32.16 -1.04 -37.03
C ARG A 62 30.65 -1.15 -37.20
N ASP A 63 30.13 -2.34 -37.42
CA ASP A 63 28.69 -2.58 -37.49
C ASP A 63 28.02 -2.36 -36.13
N HIS A 64 28.68 -2.77 -35.04
CA HIS A 64 28.19 -2.50 -33.68
C HIS A 64 28.15 -1.01 -33.38
N VAL A 65 29.21 -0.27 -33.67
CA VAL A 65 29.23 1.20 -33.52
C VAL A 65 28.13 1.85 -34.35
N ARG A 66 27.95 1.43 -35.61
CA ARG A 66 26.86 1.94 -36.45
C ARG A 66 25.49 1.66 -35.84
N SER A 67 25.29 0.47 -35.27
CA SER A 67 24.04 0.10 -34.61
C SER A 67 23.79 0.93 -33.34
N LEU A 68 24.82 1.20 -32.55
CA LEU A 68 24.75 2.05 -31.37
C LEU A 68 24.48 3.49 -31.75
N GLN A 69 25.15 4.00 -32.79
CA GLN A 69 24.90 5.33 -33.32
C GLN A 69 23.45 5.47 -33.81
N ALA A 70 22.94 4.49 -34.56
CA ALA A 70 21.54 4.49 -34.98
C ALA A 70 20.55 4.43 -33.80
N GLN A 71 20.90 3.71 -32.72
CA GLN A 71 20.09 3.71 -31.50
C GLN A 71 20.13 5.07 -30.79
N VAL A 72 21.30 5.71 -30.70
CA VAL A 72 21.48 7.03 -30.07
C VAL A 72 20.79 8.12 -30.90
N ASP A 73 20.92 8.09 -32.22
CA ASP A 73 20.25 9.04 -33.13
C ASP A 73 18.71 8.89 -33.10
N GLY A 74 18.21 7.68 -32.81
CA GLY A 74 16.80 7.42 -32.58
C GLY A 74 16.30 7.85 -31.18
N VAL A 75 17.20 8.07 -30.23
CA VAL A 75 16.88 8.66 -28.93
C VAL A 75 16.86 10.17 -29.12
N VAL A 76 15.65 10.70 -29.35
CA VAL A 76 15.39 12.13 -29.27
C VAL A 76 15.63 12.56 -27.82
N ILE A 77 16.84 13.05 -27.54
CA ILE A 77 17.10 13.84 -26.33
C ILE A 77 16.19 15.07 -26.49
N PRO A 78 15.18 15.27 -25.62
CA PRO A 78 14.36 16.46 -25.72
C PRO A 78 15.29 17.67 -25.63
N ASP A 79 15.13 18.62 -26.56
CA ASP A 79 15.79 19.91 -26.48
C ASP A 79 15.67 20.44 -25.05
N ALA A 80 16.73 21.10 -24.57
CA ALA A 80 16.76 21.66 -23.22
C ALA A 80 15.40 22.33 -22.90
N PRO A 81 14.78 22.01 -21.76
CA PRO A 81 13.43 22.44 -21.46
C PRO A 81 13.34 23.95 -21.66
N SER A 82 12.39 24.38 -22.48
CA SER A 82 12.26 25.80 -22.82
C SER A 82 12.17 26.63 -21.54
N ASP A 83 12.75 27.84 -21.54
CA ASP A 83 12.70 28.74 -20.38
C ASP A 83 11.27 28.95 -19.88
N GLN A 84 10.28 28.85 -20.76
CA GLN A 84 8.86 28.88 -20.43
C GLN A 84 8.41 27.65 -19.63
N ALA A 85 8.82 26.45 -20.02
CA ALA A 85 8.51 25.22 -19.27
C ALA A 85 9.14 25.25 -17.87
N VAL A 86 10.39 25.73 -17.75
CA VAL A 86 11.07 25.87 -16.45
C VAL A 86 10.32 26.85 -15.54
N ARG A 87 9.84 27.98 -16.08
CA ARG A 87 9.03 28.96 -15.31
C ARG A 87 7.69 28.37 -14.85
N ILE A 88 6.98 27.66 -15.73
CA ILE A 88 5.71 27.03 -15.38
C ILE A 88 5.92 25.97 -14.30
N LEU A 89 6.95 25.13 -14.43
CA LEU A 89 7.29 24.13 -13.43
C LEU A 89 7.65 24.77 -12.09
N SER A 90 8.44 25.84 -12.11
CA SER A 90 8.82 26.58 -10.89
C SER A 90 7.60 27.21 -10.22
N ALA A 91 6.68 27.80 -11.00
CA ALA A 91 5.43 28.36 -10.48
C ALA A 91 4.49 27.27 -9.93
N ALA A 92 4.41 26.12 -10.61
CA ALA A 92 3.65 24.97 -10.15
C ALA A 92 4.23 24.41 -8.84
N GLN A 93 5.56 24.29 -8.74
CA GLN A 93 6.24 23.84 -7.53
C GLN A 93 5.99 24.81 -6.36
N GLN A 94 6.15 26.11 -6.58
CA GLN A 94 5.85 27.12 -5.57
C GLN A 94 4.39 27.05 -5.10
N THR A 95 3.46 26.80 -6.03
CA THR A 95 2.04 26.65 -5.71
C THR A 95 1.80 25.38 -4.89
N ALA A 96 2.43 24.26 -5.25
CA ALA A 96 2.36 23.02 -4.50
C ALA A 96 2.90 23.19 -3.08
N ASP A 97 4.06 23.85 -2.93
CA ASP A 97 4.68 24.11 -1.63
C ASP A 97 3.76 24.97 -0.73
N ASN A 98 3.09 25.98 -1.31
CA ASN A 98 2.11 26.79 -0.59
C ASN A 98 0.90 25.97 -0.13
N TYR A 99 0.35 25.10 -0.99
CA TYR A 99 -0.76 24.22 -0.61
C TYR A 99 -0.38 23.22 0.48
N VAL A 100 0.85 22.69 0.45
CA VAL A 100 1.36 21.81 1.52
C VAL A 100 1.45 22.57 2.83
N ALA A 101 2.01 23.78 2.83
CA ALA A 101 2.10 24.61 4.02
C ALA A 101 0.72 24.94 4.62
N GLU A 102 -0.25 25.30 3.76
CA GLU A 102 -1.63 25.59 4.18
C GLU A 102 -2.32 24.35 4.76
N ALA A 103 -2.17 23.18 4.10
CA ALA A 103 -2.75 21.94 4.58
C ALA A 103 -2.15 21.50 5.92
N GLU A 104 -0.84 21.68 6.11
CA GLU A 104 -0.18 21.40 7.38
C GLU A 104 -0.67 22.34 8.50
N GLU A 105 -0.79 23.63 8.22
CA GLU A 105 -1.30 24.61 9.19
C GLU A 105 -2.74 24.28 9.59
N PHE A 106 -3.61 24.02 8.60
CA PHE A 106 -4.99 23.62 8.84
C PHE A 106 -5.07 22.33 9.66
N SER A 107 -4.22 21.33 9.37
CA SER A 107 -4.17 20.09 10.13
C SER A 107 -3.76 20.32 11.59
N ARG A 108 -2.76 21.17 11.83
CA ARG A 108 -2.32 21.53 13.19
C ARG A 108 -3.43 22.28 13.93
N GLN A 109 -4.10 23.21 13.26
CA GLN A 109 -5.20 23.97 13.83
C GLN A 109 -6.36 23.04 14.21
N MET A 110 -6.83 22.20 13.27
CA MET A 110 -7.90 21.22 13.49
C MET A 110 -7.60 20.30 14.68
N THR A 111 -6.36 19.83 14.78
CA THR A 111 -5.94 18.97 15.91
C THR A 111 -5.97 19.72 17.24
N SER A 112 -5.52 20.99 17.25
CA SER A 112 -5.54 21.82 18.46
C SER A 112 -6.96 22.17 18.92
N GLU A 113 -7.85 22.44 17.96
CA GLU A 113 -9.25 22.73 18.21
C GLU A 113 -9.97 21.48 18.72
N ALA A 114 -9.83 20.34 18.04
CA ALA A 114 -10.39 19.07 18.47
C ALA A 114 -9.94 18.66 19.88
N ARG A 115 -8.68 18.95 20.23
CA ARG A 115 -8.18 18.70 21.59
C ARG A 115 -8.84 19.61 22.62
N THR A 116 -8.99 20.89 22.30
CA THR A 116 -9.60 21.88 23.21
C THR A 116 -11.07 21.54 23.45
N THR A 117 -11.83 21.22 22.39
CA THR A 117 -13.24 20.84 22.50
C THR A 117 -13.41 19.55 23.29
N TYR A 118 -12.57 18.54 23.05
CA TYR A 118 -12.57 17.30 23.81
C TYR A 118 -12.28 17.52 25.31
N GLU A 119 -11.29 18.35 25.64
CA GLU A 119 -10.96 18.68 27.03
C GLU A 119 -12.12 19.45 27.71
N GLU A 120 -12.79 20.34 26.98
CA GLU A 120 -13.96 21.06 27.47
C GLU A 120 -15.18 20.15 27.70
N GLU A 121 -15.48 19.25 26.77
CA GLU A 121 -16.54 18.26 26.90
C GLU A 121 -16.31 17.32 28.09
N ILE A 122 -15.07 16.86 28.29
CA ILE A 122 -14.72 16.04 29.47
C ILE A 122 -14.90 16.82 30.76
N ARG A 123 -14.47 18.09 30.79
CA ARG A 123 -14.66 18.95 31.96
C ARG A 123 -16.16 19.09 32.27
N GLN A 124 -16.98 19.40 31.27
CA GLN A 124 -18.42 19.55 31.42
C GLN A 124 -19.10 18.25 31.87
N ALA A 125 -18.71 17.11 31.30
CA ALA A 125 -19.25 15.81 31.70
C ALA A 125 -18.90 15.47 33.15
N ARG A 126 -17.67 15.78 33.59
CA ARG A 126 -17.25 15.59 35.00
C ARG A 126 -18.00 16.47 35.97
N GLU A 127 -18.18 17.75 35.62
CA GLU A 127 -18.96 18.70 36.43
C GLU A 127 -20.42 18.25 36.54
N ASN A 128 -21.05 17.86 35.44
CA ASN A 128 -22.43 17.38 35.43
C ASN A 128 -22.60 16.07 36.22
N ALA A 129 -21.70 15.10 36.03
CA ALA A 129 -21.71 13.86 36.81
C ALA A 129 -21.53 14.14 38.31
N GLY A 130 -20.64 15.07 38.67
CA GLY A 130 -20.46 15.53 40.05
C GLY A 130 -21.74 16.13 40.65
N ALA A 131 -22.42 17.00 39.89
CA ALA A 131 -23.69 17.60 40.32
C ALA A 131 -24.80 16.55 40.52
N ILE A 132 -24.90 15.56 39.63
CA ILE A 132 -25.88 14.46 39.75
C ILE A 132 -25.60 13.62 41.00
N ILE A 133 -24.34 13.28 41.25
CA ILE A 133 -23.95 12.50 42.44
C ILE A 133 -24.26 13.28 43.72
N GLN A 134 -23.95 14.57 43.77
CA GLN A 134 -24.26 15.42 44.92
C GLN A 134 -25.77 15.53 45.16
N ALA A 135 -26.56 15.79 44.11
CA ALA A 135 -28.01 15.85 44.21
C ALA A 135 -28.62 14.51 44.70
N ALA A 136 -28.10 13.38 44.21
CA ALA A 136 -28.52 12.05 44.66
C ALA A 136 -28.15 11.81 46.14
N GLN A 137 -26.96 12.23 46.58
CA GLN A 137 -26.55 12.13 47.99
C GLN A 137 -27.39 13.00 48.91
N GLU A 138 -27.70 14.24 48.51
CA GLU A 138 -28.59 15.13 49.26
C GLU A 138 -30.02 14.57 49.35
N ALA A 139 -30.54 14.02 48.25
CA ALA A 139 -31.84 13.35 48.23
C ALA A 139 -31.85 12.11 49.12
N ALA A 140 -30.81 11.26 49.06
CA ALA A 140 -30.66 10.09 49.93
C ALA A 140 -30.56 10.48 51.42
N ALA A 141 -29.85 11.56 51.73
CA ALA A 141 -29.78 12.11 53.08
C ALA A 141 -31.15 12.62 53.58
N ARG A 142 -32.01 13.13 52.68
CA ARG A 142 -33.40 13.49 53.01
C ARG A 142 -34.35 12.30 53.12
N MET A 143 -34.09 11.19 52.42
CA MET A 143 -34.97 10.00 52.39
C MET A 143 -34.69 9.00 53.52
N THR A 144 -33.64 9.20 54.32
CA THR A 144 -33.30 8.32 55.45
C THR A 144 -34.00 8.78 56.75
N PRO A 145 -34.75 7.91 57.48
CA PRO A 145 -35.89 7.11 57.06
C PRO A 145 -37.22 7.79 57.45
N GLY A 146 -38.09 8.03 56.47
CA GLY A 146 -39.45 8.51 56.69
C GLY A 146 -40.41 7.94 55.65
N THR A 147 -41.23 6.97 56.07
CA THR A 147 -42.41 6.38 55.39
C THR A 147 -42.22 5.57 54.08
N PRO A 148 -42.67 4.29 54.04
CA PRO A 148 -42.47 3.37 52.91
C PRO A 148 -43.37 3.62 51.68
N GLU A 149 -44.39 4.47 51.76
CA GLU A 149 -45.34 4.69 50.64
C GLU A 149 -44.83 5.65 49.54
N ALA A 150 -43.78 6.41 49.80
CA ALA A 150 -43.15 7.24 48.78
C ALA A 150 -42.21 6.42 47.87
N GLY A 151 -41.69 5.29 48.35
CA GLY A 151 -40.78 4.43 47.58
C GLY A 151 -41.45 3.79 46.37
N ASP A 152 -42.70 3.34 46.53
CA ASP A 152 -43.40 2.59 45.47
C ASP A 152 -43.71 3.45 44.25
N ARG A 153 -44.15 4.70 44.47
CA ARG A 153 -44.37 5.67 43.38
C ARG A 153 -43.08 6.08 42.67
N ASN A 154 -41.99 6.23 43.41
CA ASN A 154 -40.67 6.51 42.81
C ASN A 154 -40.15 5.31 42.00
N VAL A 155 -40.46 4.08 42.42
CA VAL A 155 -40.09 2.86 41.66
C VAL A 155 -40.88 2.76 40.36
N GLU A 156 -42.18 3.07 40.37
CA GLU A 156 -43.02 3.06 39.17
C GLU A 156 -42.58 4.12 38.14
N GLU A 157 -42.28 5.34 38.57
CA GLU A 157 -41.75 6.41 37.70
C GLU A 157 -40.38 6.04 37.10
N LEU A 158 -39.48 5.42 37.89
CA LEU A 158 -38.19 4.94 37.39
C LEU A 158 -38.34 3.80 36.38
N GLN A 159 -39.31 2.90 36.57
CA GLN A 159 -39.60 1.82 35.63
C GLN A 159 -40.11 2.37 34.29
N GLU A 160 -40.97 3.39 34.31
CA GLU A 160 -41.46 4.05 33.10
C GLU A 160 -40.32 4.76 32.35
N GLN A 161 -39.42 5.46 33.07
CA GLN A 161 -38.24 6.10 32.48
C GLN A 161 -37.27 5.08 31.87
N VAL A 162 -37.05 3.94 32.51
CA VAL A 162 -36.21 2.87 31.97
C VAL A 162 -36.84 2.26 30.71
N ALA A 163 -38.17 2.06 30.72
CA ALA A 163 -38.89 1.57 29.55
C ALA A 163 -38.82 2.58 28.39
N TYR A 164 -39.01 3.86 28.68
CA TYR A 164 -38.86 4.95 27.71
C TYR A 164 -37.44 5.02 27.14
N LEU A 165 -36.41 4.98 27.98
CA LEU A 165 -35.02 5.05 27.52
C LEU A 165 -34.63 3.84 26.69
N LYS A 166 -35.11 2.64 27.04
CA LYS A 166 -34.93 1.42 26.24
C LYS A 166 -35.63 1.53 24.89
N ALA A 167 -36.88 2.00 24.86
CA ALA A 167 -37.62 2.21 23.62
C ALA A 167 -36.94 3.26 22.72
N PHE A 168 -36.46 4.36 23.31
CA PHE A 168 -35.70 5.40 22.62
C PHE A 168 -34.38 4.87 22.05
N GLY A 169 -33.63 4.08 22.84
CA GLY A 169 -32.41 3.41 22.37
C GLY A 169 -32.66 2.44 21.21
N GLN A 170 -33.75 1.67 21.25
CA GLN A 170 -34.14 0.78 20.15
C GLN A 170 -34.58 1.55 18.90
N ALA A 171 -35.33 2.65 19.08
CA ALA A 171 -35.77 3.50 17.98
C ALA A 171 -34.59 4.19 17.28
N THR A 172 -33.67 4.80 18.05
CA THR A 172 -32.46 5.45 17.52
C THR A 172 -31.55 4.45 16.82
N ARG A 173 -31.34 3.25 17.38
CA ARG A 173 -30.57 2.19 16.71
C ARG A 173 -31.20 1.77 15.38
N THR A 174 -32.52 1.64 15.33
CA THR A 174 -33.26 1.28 14.11
C THR A 174 -33.15 2.39 13.07
N GLN A 175 -33.29 3.66 13.49
CA GLN A 175 -33.17 4.83 12.63
C GLN A 175 -31.74 5.02 12.09
N LEU A 176 -30.72 4.78 12.91
CA LEU A 176 -29.33 4.87 12.47
C LEU A 176 -29.02 3.78 11.44
N ARG A 177 -29.55 2.56 11.66
CA ARG A 177 -29.39 1.45 10.71
C ARG A 177 -30.06 1.77 9.37
N SER A 178 -31.31 2.26 9.37
CA SER A 178 -31.99 2.61 8.12
C SER A 178 -31.31 3.77 7.40
N TYR A 179 -30.79 4.75 8.15
CA TYR A 179 -30.01 5.86 7.59
C TYR A 179 -28.70 5.38 6.94
N LEU A 180 -27.95 4.50 7.62
CA LEU A 180 -26.72 3.92 7.06
C LEU A 180 -26.99 3.04 5.85
N GLU A 181 -28.04 2.21 5.88
CA GLU A 181 -28.48 1.39 4.74
C GLU A 181 -28.88 2.28 3.54
N ALA A 182 -29.54 3.43 3.79
CA ALA A 182 -29.87 4.39 2.74
C ALA A 182 -28.64 5.11 2.17
N LEU A 183 -27.66 5.47 3.00
CA LEU A 183 -26.39 6.05 2.54
C LEU A 183 -25.59 5.05 1.71
N LEU A 184 -25.47 3.80 2.17
CA LEU A 184 -24.81 2.72 1.43
C LEU A 184 -25.49 2.49 0.08
N ALA A 185 -26.83 2.39 0.05
CA ALA A 185 -27.58 2.25 -1.20
C ALA A 185 -27.42 3.46 -2.13
N GLY A 186 -27.33 4.68 -1.57
CA GLY A 186 -27.03 5.90 -2.32
C GLY A 186 -25.66 5.83 -2.98
N VAL A 187 -24.62 5.45 -2.23
CA VAL A 187 -23.26 5.25 -2.73
C VAL A 187 -23.24 4.15 -3.79
N GLU A 188 -23.86 2.99 -3.58
CA GLU A 188 -23.93 1.92 -4.57
C GLU A 188 -24.62 2.35 -5.87
N ASN A 189 -25.68 3.18 -5.77
CA ASN A 189 -26.37 3.70 -6.94
C ASN A 189 -25.57 4.80 -7.67
N GLU A 190 -24.89 5.68 -6.95
CA GLU A 190 -24.02 6.71 -7.54
C GLU A 190 -22.77 6.10 -8.16
N TRP A 191 -22.14 5.13 -7.49
CA TRP A 191 -20.99 4.38 -8.02
C TRP A 191 -21.41 3.45 -9.17
N GLY A 192 -22.57 2.81 -9.09
CA GLY A 192 -23.13 2.01 -10.17
C GLY A 192 -23.50 2.84 -11.41
N ARG A 193 -23.76 4.15 -11.25
CA ARG A 193 -23.93 5.08 -12.38
C ARG A 193 -22.62 5.68 -12.87
N ALA A 194 -21.63 5.88 -11.99
CA ALA A 194 -20.34 6.48 -12.32
C ALA A 194 -19.37 5.48 -12.97
N ASP A 195 -19.44 4.19 -12.63
CA ASP A 195 -18.58 3.14 -13.20
C ASP A 195 -19.33 1.80 -13.38
N PRO A 196 -20.04 1.59 -14.50
CA PRO A 196 -20.78 0.36 -14.77
C PRO A 196 -19.88 -0.87 -15.03
N ALA A 197 -18.55 -0.70 -15.10
CA ALA A 197 -17.59 -1.77 -15.39
C ALA A 197 -16.79 -2.25 -14.16
N ALA A 198 -16.84 -1.52 -13.03
CA ALA A 198 -16.14 -1.87 -11.79
C ALA A 198 -16.93 -2.81 -10.86
N LEU A 199 -18.17 -3.17 -11.19
CA LEU A 199 -18.91 -4.22 -10.47
C LEU A 199 -18.27 -5.59 -10.80
N PRO A 200 -17.64 -6.30 -9.85
CA PRO A 200 -17.36 -7.71 -10.07
C PRO A 200 -18.69 -8.41 -10.31
N PRO A 201 -18.80 -9.34 -11.30
CA PRO A 201 -20.04 -10.05 -11.56
C PRO A 201 -20.50 -10.66 -10.23
N GLY A 202 -21.69 -10.27 -9.81
CA GLY A 202 -22.24 -10.63 -8.52
C GLY A 202 -22.00 -12.10 -8.26
N ARG A 203 -21.42 -12.41 -7.10
CA ARG A 203 -21.61 -13.72 -6.51
C ARG A 203 -23.11 -13.83 -6.26
N MET A 204 -23.84 -14.30 -7.28
CA MET A 204 -25.14 -14.90 -7.11
C MET A 204 -24.94 -15.96 -6.04
N ARG A 205 -25.38 -15.66 -4.83
CA ARG A 205 -25.60 -16.68 -3.81
C ARG A 205 -26.57 -17.67 -4.46
N PRO A 206 -26.20 -18.95 -4.63
CA PRO A 206 -27.10 -19.90 -5.27
C PRO A 206 -28.40 -19.94 -4.46
N PRO A 207 -29.56 -20.09 -5.13
CA PRO A 207 -30.84 -20.14 -4.44
C PRO A 207 -30.77 -21.30 -3.44
N ALA A 208 -30.99 -20.98 -2.16
CA ALA A 208 -31.20 -21.97 -1.13
C ALA A 208 -32.30 -22.92 -1.63
N GLN A 209 -31.89 -24.16 -1.86
CA GLN A 209 -32.73 -25.26 -2.29
C GLN A 209 -33.89 -25.36 -1.32
N ARG A 210 -35.10 -25.03 -1.80
CA ARG A 210 -36.34 -25.40 -1.14
C ARG A 210 -36.43 -26.92 -1.20
N ASP A 211 -35.97 -27.59 -0.15
CA ASP A 211 -36.50 -28.91 0.21
C ASP A 211 -37.50 -28.74 1.35
N GLY A 212 -38.67 -29.33 1.13
CA GLY A 212 -39.84 -29.15 1.94
C GLY A 212 -39.77 -29.84 3.30
N THR A 213 -40.70 -29.40 4.15
CA THR A 213 -41.32 -30.18 5.23
C THR A 213 -40.37 -30.86 6.21
N SER A 214 -40.06 -30.15 7.29
CA SER A 214 -40.03 -30.74 8.62
C SER A 214 -40.43 -29.68 9.65
N THR A 215 -41.67 -29.81 10.12
CA THR A 215 -42.11 -29.43 11.46
C THR A 215 -41.00 -29.67 12.48
N THR A 216 -40.75 -28.73 13.40
CA THR A 216 -40.51 -28.94 14.85
C THR A 216 -40.20 -27.60 15.53
N THR A 217 -41.21 -27.10 16.26
CA THR A 217 -41.13 -26.49 17.61
C THR A 217 -40.49 -25.12 17.80
N PHE A 218 -41.40 -24.13 17.86
CA PHE A 218 -41.33 -22.93 18.69
C PHE A 218 -40.90 -23.29 20.12
N VAL A 219 -39.75 -22.76 20.56
CA VAL A 219 -39.37 -22.70 21.98
C VAL A 219 -39.20 -21.23 22.33
N GLY A 220 -40.11 -20.74 23.15
CA GLY A 220 -40.07 -19.41 23.73
C GLY A 220 -38.86 -19.25 24.63
N ASN A 221 -38.20 -18.10 24.54
CA ASN A 221 -37.11 -17.73 25.43
C ASN A 221 -37.71 -17.30 26.77
N THR A 222 -37.93 -18.25 27.67
CA THR A 222 -38.25 -17.99 29.08
C THR A 222 -36.97 -17.78 29.88
N ALA A 223 -37.07 -16.84 30.81
CA ALA A 223 -36.02 -16.33 31.69
C ALA A 223 -35.12 -17.42 32.31
N GLY A 224 -33.81 -17.19 32.23
CA GLY A 224 -32.82 -17.87 33.06
C GLY A 224 -32.85 -17.26 34.46
N GLU A 225 -33.72 -17.80 35.29
CA GLU A 225 -33.68 -17.71 36.74
C GLU A 225 -32.43 -18.43 37.24
N MET A 226 -31.55 -17.71 37.94
CA MET A 226 -30.37 -18.29 38.60
C MET A 226 -30.85 -19.12 39.80
N PRO A 227 -30.39 -20.39 39.96
CA PRO A 227 -30.70 -21.11 41.17
C PRO A 227 -29.90 -20.54 42.35
N ALA A 228 -30.64 -20.19 43.39
CA ALA A 228 -30.12 -19.92 44.72
C ALA A 228 -29.49 -21.20 45.27
N GLU A 229 -28.21 -21.15 45.62
CA GLU A 229 -27.57 -22.19 46.43
C GLU A 229 -27.95 -21.95 47.90
N ASP A 230 -28.77 -22.85 48.42
CA ASP A 230 -29.14 -22.96 49.83
C ASP A 230 -27.90 -23.19 50.69
N ALA A 231 -27.49 -22.15 51.44
CA ALA A 231 -26.58 -22.26 52.55
C ALA A 231 -27.37 -22.40 53.86
N GLU A 232 -27.83 -23.61 54.18
CA GLU A 232 -28.28 -23.95 55.53
C GLU A 232 -27.35 -24.98 56.20
N ASN A 233 -26.68 -24.46 57.24
CA ASN A 233 -26.43 -25.08 58.54
C ASN A 233 -25.85 -26.50 58.65
N GLY A 234 -24.69 -26.59 59.31
CA GLY A 234 -24.24 -27.83 59.92
C GLY A 234 -22.84 -27.80 60.56
N LEU A 235 -22.60 -26.94 61.56
CA LEU A 235 -21.59 -27.21 62.59
C LEU A 235 -22.04 -28.44 63.42
N PRO A 236 -21.14 -29.35 63.85
CA PRO A 236 -20.48 -29.12 65.14
C PRO A 236 -19.04 -29.67 65.33
N ALA A 237 -18.31 -28.96 66.20
CA ALA A 237 -17.38 -29.42 67.25
C ALA A 237 -16.30 -30.49 66.99
N THR A 238 -15.02 -30.09 67.16
CA THR A 238 -14.08 -30.50 68.25
C THR A 238 -12.89 -29.52 68.21
N ALA A 239 -12.59 -28.69 69.21
CA ALA A 239 -12.08 -28.92 70.56
C ALA A 239 -10.71 -29.63 70.62
N GLY A 240 -9.64 -28.86 70.89
CA GLY A 240 -8.52 -29.33 71.71
C GLY A 240 -7.10 -29.02 71.24
N ALA A 241 -6.48 -28.00 71.90
CA ALA A 241 -5.08 -27.94 72.36
C ALA A 241 -3.95 -27.98 71.29
N ASP A 242 -2.75 -27.42 71.43
CA ASP A 242 -1.98 -26.95 72.58
C ASP A 242 -0.73 -26.16 72.08
N ARG A 243 -0.16 -25.32 72.95
CA ARG A 243 1.26 -24.85 73.02
C ARG A 243 1.88 -24.05 71.86
N SER A 244 2.26 -22.79 72.07
CA SER A 244 3.47 -22.31 72.78
C SER A 244 4.79 -22.76 72.15
N SER A 245 5.43 -21.87 71.38
CA SER A 245 6.84 -21.44 71.50
C SER A 245 7.09 -20.24 70.59
#